data_AF-A0A916M867-F1
#
_entry.id   AF-A0A916M867-F1
#
_cell.length_a   1.000
_cell.length_b   1.000
_cell.length_c   1.000
_cell.angle_alpha   90.00
_cell.angle_beta   90.00
_cell.angle_gamma   90.00
#
_symmetry.space_group_name_H-M   'P 1'
#
loop_
_entity.id
_entity.type
_entity.pdbx_description
1 polymer ?
#
loop_
_entity_poly.entity_id
_entity_poly.type
_entity_poly.pdbx_seq_one_letter_code
_entity_poly.pdbx_strand_id
1 'polypeptide(L)'
;MDKTKKNRHGLLTMNAYAKRRGVSHTAVAKAVKAGRISRTAEGLINPEAADRQWADNTDPSKPLNSVTGNPRHRRNMDSPSMSSSNPETASTAQAGGLPPYSQSRAIREAYEARLRKLEYEVRIGKLISADEVKVVAFNIARITRDKLMGIPDRLAPILAGISDSHEAHRLLSAEIRLVCEDLSKPDSYSNIKKASDQ
;
A
#
# COMPACT_ATOMS: atom_id res chain seq x y z
N MET A 1 -41.99 -12.23 46.31
CA MET A 1 -40.68 -11.83 45.76
C MET A 1 -39.63 -12.11 46.83
N ASP A 2 -38.51 -12.77 46.61
CA ASP A 2 -37.83 -13.07 45.35
C ASP A 2 -36.86 -14.25 45.55
N LYS A 3 -36.49 -14.87 44.46
CA LYS A 3 -35.97 -16.23 44.32
C LYS A 3 -34.47 -16.30 44.65
N THR A 4 -34.09 -16.77 45.84
CA THR A 4 -32.66 -17.04 46.15
C THR A 4 -32.38 -18.43 46.73
N LYS A 5 -33.36 -19.34 46.69
CA LYS A 5 -33.09 -20.79 46.70
C LYS A 5 -33.05 -21.33 45.27
N LYS A 6 -32.00 -20.97 44.51
CA LYS A 6 -31.71 -21.63 43.25
C LYS A 6 -30.20 -21.84 43.12
N ASN A 7 -29.81 -23.10 43.31
CA ASN A 7 -28.56 -23.72 42.86
C ASN A 7 -27.28 -23.34 43.63
N ARG A 8 -27.09 -23.92 44.83
CA ARG A 8 -25.73 -24.21 45.38
C ARG A 8 -25.06 -25.42 44.70
N HIS A 9 -25.53 -25.83 43.53
CA HIS A 9 -24.93 -26.94 42.80
C HIS A 9 -23.80 -26.39 41.92
N GLY A 10 -22.56 -26.57 42.39
CA GLY A 10 -21.39 -26.48 41.52
C GLY A 10 -20.73 -25.11 41.40
N LEU A 11 -20.85 -24.21 42.38
CA LEU A 11 -19.98 -23.04 42.47
C LEU A 11 -18.53 -23.50 42.69
N LEU A 12 -17.65 -23.16 41.76
CA LEU A 12 -16.24 -23.57 41.77
C LEU A 12 -15.34 -22.37 42.08
N THR A 13 -14.23 -22.65 42.75
CA THR A 13 -13.15 -21.66 42.87
C THR A 13 -12.50 -21.44 41.49
N MET A 14 -11.83 -20.30 41.29
CA MET A 14 -11.21 -19.97 39.99
C MET A 14 -10.24 -21.06 39.52
N ASN A 15 -9.47 -21.65 40.43
CA ASN A 15 -8.56 -22.75 40.13
C ASN A 15 -9.30 -24.04 39.75
N ALA A 16 -10.40 -24.37 40.43
CA ALA A 16 -11.17 -25.57 40.14
C ALA A 16 -11.90 -25.44 38.79
N TYR A 17 -12.40 -24.25 38.46
CA TYR A 17 -12.97 -23.94 37.14
C TYR A 17 -11.90 -23.98 36.02
N ALA A 18 -10.72 -23.40 36.26
CA ALA A 18 -9.60 -23.44 35.33
C ALA A 18 -9.18 -24.88 34.98
N LYS A 19 -9.05 -25.75 35.99
CA LYS A 19 -8.75 -27.18 35.81
C LYS A 19 -9.85 -27.90 35.03
N ARG A 20 -11.13 -27.67 35.36
CA ARG A 20 -12.26 -28.30 34.66
C ARG A 20 -12.32 -27.91 33.18
N ARG A 21 -11.95 -26.67 32.85
CA ARG A 21 -11.96 -26.16 31.47
C ARG A 21 -10.69 -26.45 30.67
N GLY A 22 -9.62 -26.92 31.32
CA GLY A 22 -8.33 -27.12 30.67
C GLY A 22 -7.59 -25.82 30.32
N VAL A 23 -7.88 -24.72 31.01
CA VAL A 23 -7.30 -23.39 30.76
C VAL A 23 -6.47 -22.96 31.97
N SER A 24 -5.42 -22.15 31.76
CA SER A 24 -4.60 -21.66 32.87
C SER A 24 -5.40 -20.74 33.80
N HIS A 25 -5.10 -20.78 35.10
CA HIS A 25 -5.74 -19.89 36.09
C HIS A 25 -5.57 -18.41 35.72
N THR A 26 -4.43 -18.04 35.13
CA THR A 26 -4.16 -16.67 34.67
C THR A 26 -5.08 -16.24 33.52
N ALA A 27 -5.44 -17.15 32.61
CA ALA A 27 -6.41 -16.87 31.56
C ALA A 27 -7.83 -16.69 32.15
N VAL A 28 -8.21 -17.47 33.15
CA VAL A 28 -9.48 -17.26 33.88
C VAL A 28 -9.50 -15.90 34.60
N ALA A 29 -8.41 -15.54 35.28
CA ALA A 29 -8.28 -14.23 35.93
C ALA A 29 -8.34 -13.06 34.94
N LYS A 30 -7.73 -13.20 33.75
CA LYS A 30 -7.79 -12.20 32.69
C LYS A 30 -9.19 -12.03 32.13
N ALA A 31 -9.94 -13.11 31.97
CA ALA A 31 -11.32 -13.06 31.50
C ALA A 31 -12.26 -12.43 32.52
N VAL A 32 -12.09 -12.72 33.81
CA VAL A 32 -12.80 -12.02 34.90
C VAL A 32 -12.46 -10.52 34.90
N LYS A 33 -11.17 -10.16 34.83
CA LYS A 33 -10.75 -8.74 34.81
C LYS A 33 -11.27 -7.98 33.59
N ALA A 34 -11.39 -8.66 32.46
CA ALA A 34 -11.97 -8.11 31.24
C ALA A 34 -13.51 -8.08 31.24
N GLY A 35 -14.17 -8.50 32.33
CA GLY A 35 -15.62 -8.55 32.42
C GLY A 35 -16.29 -9.65 31.59
N ARG A 36 -15.52 -10.59 31.02
CA ARG A 36 -16.04 -11.69 30.17
C ARG A 36 -16.65 -12.84 30.94
N ILE A 37 -16.31 -12.99 32.24
CA ILE A 37 -16.96 -13.93 33.15
C ILE A 37 -17.40 -13.15 34.39
N SER A 38 -18.63 -13.37 34.84
CA SER A 38 -19.15 -12.85 36.10
C SER A 38 -18.71 -13.70 37.30
N ARG A 39 -18.40 -13.04 38.42
CA ARG A 39 -18.15 -13.68 39.72
C ARG A 39 -19.30 -13.39 40.68
N THR A 40 -19.64 -14.34 41.51
CA THR A 40 -20.57 -14.14 42.63
C THR A 40 -19.92 -13.29 43.72
N ALA A 41 -20.70 -12.64 44.58
CA ALA A 41 -20.23 -11.75 45.65
C ALA A 41 -19.22 -12.41 46.62
N GLU A 42 -19.28 -13.73 46.77
CA GLU A 42 -18.33 -14.53 47.58
C GLU A 42 -17.05 -14.93 46.82
N GLY A 43 -16.88 -14.45 45.58
CA GLY A 43 -15.70 -14.70 44.76
C GLY A 43 -15.67 -16.03 44.02
N LEU A 44 -16.74 -16.84 44.08
CA LEU A 44 -16.90 -18.10 43.35
C LEU A 44 -17.43 -17.90 41.91
N ILE A 45 -17.16 -18.90 41.05
CA ILE A 45 -17.57 -18.93 39.64
C ILE A 45 -18.61 -20.04 39.45
N ASN A 46 -19.73 -19.72 38.81
CA ASN A 46 -20.66 -20.72 38.32
C ASN A 46 -20.15 -21.23 36.94
N PRO A 47 -19.75 -22.51 36.83
CA PRO A 47 -19.11 -23.06 35.63
C PRO A 47 -19.97 -22.95 34.38
N GLU A 48 -21.26 -23.27 34.47
CA GLU A 48 -22.13 -23.26 33.29
C GLU A 48 -22.39 -21.86 32.76
N ALA A 49 -22.54 -20.89 33.67
CA ALA A 49 -22.70 -19.49 33.28
C ALA A 49 -21.39 -18.91 32.72
N ALA A 50 -20.25 -19.25 33.33
CA ALA A 50 -18.94 -18.79 32.90
C ALA A 50 -18.52 -19.35 31.52
N ASP A 51 -18.91 -20.59 31.21
CA ASP A 51 -18.63 -21.21 29.92
C ASP A 51 -19.37 -20.48 28.78
N ARG A 52 -20.68 -20.20 28.98
CA ARG A 52 -21.51 -19.43 28.05
C ARG A 52 -21.00 -18.01 27.88
N GLN A 53 -20.80 -17.29 28.98
CA GLN A 53 -20.33 -15.90 28.94
C GLN A 53 -18.97 -15.77 28.26
N TRP A 54 -18.09 -16.76 28.41
CA TRP A 54 -16.82 -16.74 27.71
C TRP A 54 -16.98 -17.01 26.22
N ALA A 55 -17.83 -17.95 25.80
CA ALA A 55 -18.08 -18.20 24.38
C ALA A 55 -18.67 -16.96 23.70
N ASP A 56 -19.68 -16.34 24.31
CA ASP A 56 -20.39 -15.18 23.76
C ASP A 56 -19.51 -13.93 23.68
N ASN A 57 -18.57 -13.77 24.63
CA ASN A 57 -17.69 -12.59 24.72
C ASN A 57 -16.27 -12.82 24.20
N THR A 58 -16.01 -13.96 23.53
CA THR A 58 -14.71 -14.25 22.90
C THR A 58 -14.78 -13.96 21.40
N ASP A 59 -14.18 -12.85 21.02
CA ASP A 59 -13.98 -12.45 19.62
C ASP A 59 -13.07 -13.45 18.87
N PRO A 60 -13.56 -14.11 17.81
CA PRO A 60 -12.77 -15.08 17.02
C PRO A 60 -11.63 -14.43 16.22
N SER A 61 -11.60 -13.09 16.15
CA SER A 61 -10.66 -12.33 15.32
C SER A 61 -9.28 -12.13 15.97
N LYS A 62 -9.07 -12.60 17.21
CA LYS A 62 -7.78 -12.50 17.90
C LYS A 62 -7.06 -13.85 17.87
N PRO A 63 -5.97 -14.02 17.09
CA PRO A 63 -5.18 -15.24 17.16
C PRO A 63 -4.62 -15.42 18.58
N LEU A 64 -4.70 -16.66 19.09
CA LEU A 64 -4.10 -17.03 20.37
C LEU A 64 -2.59 -16.81 20.28
N ASN A 65 -2.09 -15.77 20.96
CA ASN A 65 -0.69 -15.67 21.29
C ASN A 65 -0.34 -16.81 22.26
N SER A 66 0.02 -17.98 21.74
CA SER A 66 0.63 -19.06 22.52
C SER A 66 2.06 -18.65 22.89
N VAL A 67 2.17 -17.72 23.84
CA VAL A 67 3.44 -17.39 24.48
C VAL A 67 3.71 -18.48 25.51
N THR A 68 4.34 -19.57 25.06
CA THR A 68 5.15 -20.43 25.91
C THR A 68 6.47 -19.69 26.13
N GLY A 69 6.47 -18.70 27.03
CA GLY A 69 7.60 -17.81 27.24
C GLY A 69 7.50 -17.05 28.57
N ASN A 70 8.50 -17.26 29.41
CA ASN A 70 8.65 -16.80 30.79
C ASN A 70 8.48 -15.27 30.95
N PRO A 71 7.60 -14.73 31.83
CA PRO A 71 7.44 -13.29 31.99
C PRO A 71 8.50 -12.73 32.94
N ARG A 72 9.61 -12.24 32.40
CA ARG A 72 10.60 -11.45 33.16
C ARG A 72 10.94 -10.16 32.40
N HIS A 73 10.16 -9.12 32.63
CA HIS A 73 10.62 -7.89 33.29
C HIS A 73 9.51 -6.84 33.25
N ARG A 74 9.10 -6.41 34.45
CA ARG A 74 8.40 -5.14 34.65
C ARG A 74 9.29 -4.02 34.12
N ARG A 75 8.75 -3.13 33.30
CA ARG A 75 9.32 -1.81 33.11
C ARG A 75 8.23 -0.79 33.40
N ASN A 76 8.56 0.09 34.34
CA ASN A 76 7.69 1.09 34.93
C ASN A 76 7.15 2.06 33.89
N MET A 77 5.96 2.56 34.19
CA MET A 77 5.25 3.63 33.49
C MET A 77 5.59 4.97 34.19
N ASP A 78 5.36 6.08 33.48
CA ASP A 78 5.67 7.51 33.74
C ASP A 78 7.06 8.02 33.32
N SER A 79 7.22 9.07 32.50
CA SER A 79 6.28 9.94 31.74
C SER A 79 7.09 10.82 30.72
N PRO A 80 6.51 11.79 29.96
CA PRO A 80 6.68 11.92 28.50
C PRO A 80 7.67 13.00 28.01
N SER A 81 8.14 12.89 26.77
CA SER A 81 8.46 14.07 25.96
C SER A 81 8.32 13.78 24.47
N MET A 82 7.38 14.52 23.86
CA MET A 82 7.21 14.68 22.42
C MET A 82 8.38 15.51 21.90
N SER A 83 9.01 15.10 20.80
CA SER A 83 9.60 16.03 19.82
C SER A 83 9.93 15.27 18.53
N SER A 84 9.08 15.52 17.54
CA SER A 84 9.29 15.23 16.14
C SER A 84 10.54 15.91 15.61
N SER A 85 11.36 15.22 14.82
CA SER A 85 11.84 15.68 13.48
C SER A 85 12.99 14.81 12.95
N ASN A 86 12.83 14.40 11.68
CA ASN A 86 13.80 13.83 10.74
C ASN A 86 14.50 12.49 11.06
N PRO A 87 14.34 11.46 10.20
CA PRO A 87 15.23 10.31 10.17
C PRO A 87 16.21 10.45 9.01
N GLU A 88 17.18 11.36 9.09
CA GLU A 88 18.38 11.25 8.27
C GLU A 88 19.62 11.38 9.14
N THR A 89 20.41 10.32 9.12
CA THR A 89 21.75 10.15 9.72
C THR A 89 21.83 9.98 11.24
N ALA A 90 21.63 8.74 11.68
CA ALA A 90 22.40 8.20 12.80
C ALA A 90 22.80 6.76 12.45
N SER A 91 23.91 6.66 11.71
CA SER A 91 24.68 5.43 11.64
C SER A 91 25.46 5.33 12.95
N THR A 92 25.13 4.35 13.78
CA THR A 92 26.08 3.81 14.76
C THR A 92 25.94 2.29 14.71
N ALA A 93 26.98 1.67 14.19
CA ALA A 93 27.09 0.25 13.95
C ALA A 93 26.96 -0.57 15.25
N GLN A 94 26.25 -1.70 15.17
CA GLN A 94 26.65 -2.93 15.85
C GLN A 94 26.02 -4.17 15.17
N ALA A 95 26.92 -5.01 14.67
CA ALA A 95 26.83 -6.47 14.54
C ALA A 95 25.65 -7.09 13.78
N GLY A 96 25.88 -7.46 12.51
CA GLY A 96 25.59 -8.81 11.97
C GLY A 96 24.21 -9.46 12.21
N GLY A 97 23.16 -8.70 12.48
CA GLY A 97 21.83 -9.21 12.77
C GLY A 97 20.79 -8.47 11.94
N LEU A 98 19.89 -9.23 11.31
CA LEU A 98 18.76 -8.68 10.55
C LEU A 98 18.03 -7.59 11.36
N PRO A 99 17.50 -6.54 10.70
CA PRO A 99 16.71 -5.52 11.38
C PRO A 99 15.59 -6.16 12.23
N PRO A 100 15.24 -5.58 13.40
CA PRO A 100 14.14 -6.06 14.23
C PRO A 100 12.86 -6.28 13.39
N TYR A 101 12.20 -7.43 13.56
CA TYR A 101 11.03 -7.85 12.75
C TYR A 101 9.94 -6.80 12.59
N SER A 102 9.71 -5.96 13.63
CA SER A 102 8.76 -4.83 13.57
C SER A 102 9.21 -3.72 12.61
N GLN A 103 10.50 -3.41 12.57
CA GLN A 103 11.07 -2.45 11.63
C GLN A 103 11.01 -3.00 10.20
N SER A 104 11.34 -4.29 9.99
CA SER A 104 11.20 -4.95 8.68
C SER A 104 9.75 -4.95 8.17
N ARG A 105 8.77 -5.19 9.06
CA ARG A 105 7.34 -5.14 8.70
C ARG A 105 6.89 -3.72 8.34
N ALA A 106 7.25 -2.72 9.15
CA ALA A 106 6.88 -1.33 8.91
C ALA A 106 7.46 -0.82 7.58
N ILE A 107 8.71 -1.17 7.28
CA ILE A 107 9.36 -0.82 6.00
C ILE A 107 8.61 -1.48 4.82
N ARG A 108 8.32 -2.78 4.91
CA ARG A 108 7.59 -3.50 3.86
C ARG A 108 6.19 -2.91 3.62
N GLU A 109 5.46 -2.60 4.68
CA GLU A 109 4.12 -2.01 4.60
C GLU A 109 4.16 -0.61 3.97
N ALA A 110 5.16 0.21 4.31
CA ALA A 110 5.36 1.52 3.70
C ALA A 110 5.68 1.43 2.19
N TYR A 111 6.52 0.48 1.78
CA TYR A 111 6.81 0.26 0.36
C TYR A 111 5.59 -0.30 -0.39
N GLU A 112 4.83 -1.21 0.21
CA GLU A 112 3.60 -1.77 -0.38
C GLU A 112 2.53 -0.69 -0.59
N ALA A 113 2.37 0.22 0.38
CA ALA A 113 1.47 1.38 0.24
C ALA A 113 1.91 2.31 -0.90
N ARG A 114 3.21 2.58 -1.05
CA ARG A 114 3.75 3.39 -2.15
C ARG A 114 3.58 2.71 -3.50
N LEU A 115 3.79 1.39 -3.58
CA LEU A 115 3.57 0.62 -4.80
C LEU A 115 2.10 0.66 -5.22
N ARG A 116 1.16 0.42 -4.29
CA ARG A 116 -0.28 0.52 -4.58
C ARG A 116 -0.69 1.90 -5.04
N LYS A 117 -0.08 2.96 -4.51
CA LYS A 117 -0.31 4.33 -4.99
C LYS A 117 0.18 4.50 -6.43
N LEU A 118 1.39 4.07 -6.75
CA LEU A 118 1.92 4.12 -8.13
C LEU A 118 1.04 3.32 -9.10
N GLU A 119 0.65 2.10 -8.74
CA GLU A 119 -0.25 1.29 -9.57
C GLU A 119 -1.62 1.96 -9.76
N TYR A 120 -2.18 2.56 -8.71
CA TYR A 120 -3.42 3.31 -8.84
C TYR A 120 -3.27 4.47 -9.82
N GLU A 121 -2.18 5.23 -9.71
CA GLU A 121 -1.91 6.37 -10.60
C GLU A 121 -1.66 5.96 -12.07
N VAL A 122 -1.04 4.80 -12.29
CA VAL A 122 -0.92 4.18 -13.63
C VAL A 122 -2.29 3.76 -14.16
N ARG A 123 -3.12 3.08 -13.34
CA ARG A 123 -4.46 2.63 -13.76
C ARG A 123 -5.41 3.77 -14.12
N ILE A 124 -5.29 4.93 -13.46
CA ILE A 124 -6.05 6.13 -13.82
C ILE A 124 -5.41 6.93 -14.98
N GLY A 125 -4.36 6.40 -15.61
CA GLY A 125 -3.73 6.97 -16.80
C GLY A 125 -2.87 8.21 -16.54
N LYS A 126 -2.47 8.48 -15.29
CA LYS A 126 -1.62 9.64 -14.95
C LYS A 126 -0.13 9.37 -15.08
N LEU A 127 0.30 8.11 -14.98
CA LEU A 127 1.69 7.70 -15.12
C LEU A 127 1.87 6.73 -16.29
N ILE A 128 2.92 6.95 -17.08
CA ILE A 128 3.41 6.08 -18.16
C ILE A 128 4.87 5.76 -17.87
N SER A 129 5.37 4.60 -18.32
CA SER A 129 6.76 4.25 -18.12
C SER A 129 7.68 5.22 -18.87
N ALA A 130 8.80 5.61 -18.24
CA ALA A 130 9.73 6.54 -18.86
C ALA A 130 10.34 5.97 -20.14
N ASP A 131 10.49 4.65 -20.24
CA ASP A 131 11.07 3.99 -21.41
C ASP A 131 10.09 3.96 -22.59
N GLU A 132 8.79 3.77 -22.36
CA GLU A 132 7.77 3.96 -23.40
C GLU A 132 7.80 5.40 -23.94
N VAL A 133 7.82 6.41 -23.07
CA VAL A 133 7.87 7.81 -23.50
C VAL A 133 9.11 8.09 -24.36
N LYS A 134 10.28 7.54 -24.00
CA LYS A 134 11.51 7.68 -24.79
C LYS A 134 11.37 7.07 -26.18
N VAL A 135 10.82 5.86 -26.28
CA VAL A 135 10.62 5.17 -27.57
C VAL A 135 9.64 5.96 -28.45
N VAL A 136 8.53 6.41 -27.87
CA VAL A 136 7.53 7.22 -28.58
C VAL A 136 8.14 8.54 -29.05
N ALA A 137 8.86 9.26 -28.18
CA ALA A 137 9.52 10.51 -28.52
C ALA A 137 10.57 10.32 -29.64
N PHE A 138 11.34 9.24 -29.58
CA PHE A 138 12.32 8.92 -30.63
C PHE A 138 11.67 8.62 -31.98
N ASN A 139 10.58 7.85 -31.98
CA ASN A 139 9.81 7.56 -33.20
C ASN A 139 9.19 8.83 -33.80
N ILE A 140 8.64 9.71 -32.96
CA ILE A 140 8.13 11.02 -33.38
C ILE A 140 9.25 11.85 -34.02
N ALA A 141 10.40 11.96 -33.37
CA ALA A 141 11.53 12.70 -33.89
C ALA A 141 12.02 12.13 -35.24
N ARG A 142 11.98 10.79 -35.40
CA ARG A 142 12.30 10.12 -36.67
C ARG A 142 11.33 10.52 -37.77
N ILE A 143 10.02 10.42 -37.52
CA ILE A 143 8.99 10.80 -38.49
C ILE A 143 9.15 12.27 -38.90
N THR A 144 9.38 13.16 -37.94
CA THR A 144 9.64 14.59 -38.20
C THR A 144 10.84 14.81 -39.09
N ARG A 145 11.96 14.13 -38.80
CA ARG A 145 13.18 14.22 -39.62
C ARG A 145 12.92 13.74 -41.04
N ASP A 146 12.26 12.60 -41.19
CA ASP A 146 11.99 11.99 -42.49
C ASP A 146 11.07 12.89 -43.34
N LYS A 147 10.06 13.54 -42.72
CA LYS A 147 9.20 14.51 -43.41
C LYS A 147 9.95 15.76 -43.86
N LEU A 148 10.83 16.30 -43.01
CA LEU A 148 11.66 17.47 -43.35
C LEU A 148 12.64 17.15 -44.47
N MET A 149 13.31 15.99 -44.40
CA MET A 149 14.25 15.53 -45.43
C MET A 149 13.58 15.17 -46.75
N GLY A 150 12.27 14.89 -46.75
CA GLY A 150 11.50 14.69 -47.98
C GLY A 150 11.06 15.98 -48.69
N ILE A 151 11.22 17.16 -48.07
CA ILE A 151 10.84 18.45 -48.70
C ILE A 151 11.68 18.72 -49.96
N PRO A 152 13.03 18.63 -49.92
CA PRO A 152 13.85 18.86 -51.10
C PRO A 152 13.53 17.90 -52.25
N ASP A 153 13.29 16.62 -51.95
CA ASP A 153 12.98 15.61 -52.99
C ASP A 153 11.71 15.95 -53.77
N ARG A 154 10.70 16.52 -53.10
CA ARG A 154 9.46 16.97 -53.75
C ARG A 154 9.61 18.29 -54.49
N LEU A 155 10.37 19.22 -53.93
CA LEU A 155 10.49 20.57 -54.48
C LEU A 155 11.57 20.71 -55.56
N ALA A 156 12.63 19.90 -55.55
CA ALA A 156 13.74 20.02 -56.50
C ALA A 156 13.29 19.99 -57.97
N PRO A 157 12.37 19.08 -58.41
CA PRO A 157 11.88 19.09 -59.78
C PRO A 157 11.06 20.33 -60.13
N ILE A 158 10.31 20.86 -59.17
CA ILE A 158 9.44 22.04 -59.35
C ILE A 158 10.30 23.30 -59.42
N LEU A 159 11.25 23.44 -58.49
CA LEU A 159 12.17 24.57 -58.41
C LEU A 159 13.12 24.64 -59.60
N ALA A 160 13.48 23.50 -60.22
CA ALA A 160 14.32 23.48 -61.41
C ALA A 160 13.70 24.25 -62.61
N GLY A 161 12.37 24.37 -62.66
CA GLY A 161 11.67 25.12 -63.71
C GLY A 161 11.41 26.59 -63.38
N ILE A 162 11.77 27.06 -62.18
CA ILE A 162 11.41 28.39 -61.70
C ILE A 162 12.61 29.33 -61.81
N SER A 163 12.46 30.42 -62.57
CA SER A 163 13.50 31.44 -62.74
C SER A 163 13.37 32.60 -61.75
N ASP A 164 12.20 32.83 -61.16
CA ASP A 164 11.96 33.87 -60.16
C ASP A 164 12.23 33.38 -58.73
N SER A 165 13.10 34.10 -58.03
CA SER A 165 13.48 33.81 -56.64
C SER A 165 12.30 33.99 -55.66
N HIS A 166 11.41 34.96 -55.89
CA HIS A 166 10.25 35.19 -55.01
C HIS A 166 9.25 34.03 -55.10
N GLU A 167 8.96 33.56 -56.31
CA GLU A 167 8.11 32.39 -56.52
C GLU A 167 8.71 31.11 -55.90
N ALA A 168 10.01 30.88 -56.06
CA ALA A 168 10.72 29.77 -55.43
C ALA A 168 10.62 29.81 -53.89
N HIS A 169 10.85 30.98 -53.28
CA HIS A 169 10.74 31.16 -51.84
C HIS A 169 9.30 30.97 -51.33
N ARG A 170 8.30 31.44 -52.08
CA ARG A 170 6.88 31.26 -51.76
C ARG A 170 6.50 29.78 -51.69
N LEU A 171 6.94 28.98 -52.67
CA LEU A 171 6.67 27.54 -52.70
C LEU A 171 7.38 26.79 -51.59
N LEU A 172 8.66 27.09 -51.35
CA LEU A 172 9.41 26.53 -50.21
C LEU A 172 8.71 26.82 -48.87
N SER A 173 8.30 28.07 -48.67
CA SER A 173 7.62 28.50 -47.45
C SER A 173 6.25 27.83 -47.29
N ALA A 174 5.51 27.64 -48.38
CA ALA A 174 4.23 26.95 -48.37
C ALA A 174 4.39 25.47 -47.97
N GLU A 175 5.37 24.78 -48.55
CA GLU A 175 5.63 23.36 -48.27
C GLU A 175 6.10 23.14 -46.82
N ILE A 176 7.00 23.99 -46.32
CA ILE A 176 7.44 23.92 -44.91
C ILE A 176 6.25 24.09 -43.96
N ARG A 177 5.35 25.04 -44.24
CA ARG A 177 4.15 25.24 -43.43
C ARG A 177 3.23 24.02 -43.47
N LEU A 178 3.05 23.39 -44.63
CA LEU A 178 2.27 22.17 -44.76
C LEU A 178 2.84 21.03 -43.92
N VAL A 179 4.16 20.83 -43.95
CA VAL A 179 4.83 19.79 -43.14
C VAL A 179 4.69 20.10 -41.64
N CYS A 180 4.86 21.35 -41.23
CA CYS A 180 4.67 21.77 -39.84
C CYS A 180 3.23 21.56 -39.37
N GLU A 181 2.23 21.90 -40.20
CA GLU A 181 0.82 21.69 -39.91
C GLU A 181 0.51 20.19 -39.75
N ASP A 182 1.03 19.36 -40.65
CA ASP A 182 0.85 17.91 -40.61
C ASP A 182 1.52 17.26 -39.38
N LEU A 183 2.65 17.81 -38.93
CA LEU A 183 3.29 17.44 -37.67
C LEU A 183 2.51 17.97 -36.46
N SER A 184 1.79 19.09 -36.56
CA SER A 184 1.02 19.65 -35.44
C SER A 184 -0.25 18.84 -35.13
N LYS A 185 -0.80 18.13 -36.13
CA LYS A 185 -2.06 17.39 -35.98
C LYS A 185 -1.98 16.32 -34.88
N PRO A 186 -2.98 16.26 -33.98
CA PRO A 186 -2.99 15.31 -32.86
C PRO A 186 -3.08 13.84 -33.30
N ASP A 187 -3.60 13.57 -34.50
CA ASP A 187 -3.70 12.22 -35.06
C ASP A 187 -2.34 11.62 -35.46
N SER A 188 -1.36 12.48 -35.76
CA SER A 188 0.01 12.05 -36.05
C SER A 188 0.69 11.36 -34.85
N TYR A 189 0.14 11.57 -33.64
CA TYR A 189 0.65 11.04 -32.38
C TYR A 189 -0.27 9.99 -31.73
N SER A 190 -1.55 9.92 -32.14
CA SER A 190 -2.54 9.03 -31.55
C SER A 190 -2.35 7.56 -31.94
N ASN A 191 -1.81 7.30 -33.14
CA ASN A 191 -1.55 5.95 -33.65
C ASN A 191 -0.47 5.18 -32.87
N ILE A 192 0.37 5.87 -32.09
CA ILE A 192 1.44 5.22 -31.30
C ILE A 192 0.88 4.59 -30.02
N LYS A 193 -0.24 5.09 -29.48
CA LYS A 193 -0.90 4.51 -28.30
C LYS A 193 -1.49 3.11 -28.53
N LYS A 194 -1.77 2.72 -29.78
CA LYS A 194 -2.39 1.42 -30.10
C LYS A 194 -1.38 0.27 -30.20
N ALA A 195 -0.10 0.56 -30.38
CA ALA A 195 0.93 -0.47 -30.58
C ALA A 195 1.51 -1.03 -29.27
N SER A 196 1.29 -0.37 -28.14
CA SER A 196 1.77 -0.79 -26.82
C SER A 196 0.70 -1.50 -25.96
N ASP A 197 -0.50 -1.70 -26.50
CA ASP A 197 -1.63 -2.38 -25.84
C ASP A 197 -1.95 -3.75 -26.50
N GLN A 198 -1.03 -4.27 -27.32
CA GLN A 198 -1.02 -5.64 -27.88
C GLN A 198 0.27 -6.35 -27.46
#